data_AF-A0A960YMU5-F1
#
_entry.id   AF-A0A960YMU5-F1
#
_cell.length_a   1.000
_cell.length_b   1.000
_cell.length_c   1.000
_cell.angle_alpha   90.00
_cell.angle_beta   90.00
_cell.angle_gamma   90.00
#
_symmetry.space_group_name_H-M   'P 1'
#
loop_
_entity.id
_entity.type
_entity.pdbx_description
1 polymer ?
#
loop_
_entity_poly.entity_id
_entity_poly.type
_entity_poly.pdbx_seq_one_letter_code
_entity_poly.pdbx_strand_id
1 'polypeptide(L)' 'ALSFPPGERTTCLLAGNSPRGDFRHVIVAETRGNAFHPLHDPHPDATFLRGDPTWAGFFVMNRPEL' A
#
# COMPACT_ATOMS: atom_id res chain seq x y z
N ALA A 1 22.20 -1.58 1.43
CA ALA A 1 21.35 -2.27 0.43
C ALA A 1 19.88 -2.04 0.78
N LEU A 2 18.99 -1.97 -0.20
CA LEU A 2 17.55 -1.87 0.06
C LEU A 2 17.02 -3.24 0.51
N SER A 3 16.48 -3.35 1.72
CA SER A 3 15.85 -4.58 2.20
C SER A 3 14.52 -4.80 1.49
N PHE A 4 14.34 -5.97 0.88
CA PHE A 4 13.09 -6.38 0.23
C PHE A 4 12.67 -7.80 0.67
N PRO A 5 11.41 -8.02 1.08
CA PRO A 5 10.38 -7.01 1.31
C PRO A 5 10.75 -6.10 2.49
N PRO A 6 10.24 -4.87 2.53
CA PRO A 6 10.51 -3.98 3.65
C PRO A 6 9.77 -4.46 4.92
N GLY A 7 10.34 -4.12 6.08
CA GLY A 7 9.93 -4.64 7.39
C GLY A 7 8.57 -4.12 7.89
N GLU A 8 8.25 -4.44 9.14
CA GLU A 8 7.03 -4.05 9.84
C GLU A 8 6.77 -2.53 9.80
N ARG A 9 5.50 -2.11 9.68
CA ARG A 9 5.06 -0.70 9.64
C ARG A 9 5.72 0.13 8.52
N THR A 10 6.07 -0.50 7.41
CA THR A 10 6.53 0.21 6.21
C THR A 10 5.33 0.74 5.44
N THR A 11 5.27 2.07 5.25
CA THR A 11 4.27 2.69 4.37
C THR A 11 4.44 2.23 2.93
N CYS A 12 3.32 1.94 2.27
CA CYS A 12 3.27 1.53 0.87
C CYS A 12 2.03 2.09 0.18
N LEU A 13 2.07 2.06 -1.15
CA LEU A 13 0.91 2.23 -2.02
C LEU A 13 0.42 0.85 -2.43
N LEU A 14 -0.88 0.61 -2.32
CA LEU A 14 -1.53 -0.57 -2.88
C LEU A 14 -2.36 -0.16 -4.08
N ALA A 15 -2.34 -0.96 -5.13
CA ALA A 15 -3.20 -0.77 -6.30
C ALA A 15 -3.99 -2.03 -6.63
N GLY A 16 -5.28 -1.84 -6.92
CA GLY A 16 -6.21 -2.92 -7.24
C GLY A 16 -7.47 -2.40 -7.94
N ASN A 17 -8.51 -3.23 -7.97
CA ASN A 17 -9.78 -2.86 -8.58
C ASN A 17 -10.51 -1.81 -7.73
N SER A 18 -11.08 -0.79 -8.37
CA SER A 18 -11.97 0.13 -7.67
C SER A 18 -13.32 -0.52 -7.36
N PRO A 19 -13.92 -0.28 -6.17
CA PRO A 19 -15.31 -0.61 -5.92
C PRO A 19 -16.29 0.29 -6.71
N ARG A 20 -15.80 1.35 -7.36
CA ARG A 20 -16.61 2.38 -8.04
C ARG A 20 -16.71 2.21 -9.56
N GLY A 21 -16.11 1.16 -10.13
CA GLY A 21 -16.21 0.88 -11.56
C GLY A 21 -15.09 -0.02 -12.06
N ASP A 22 -14.81 0.07 -13.35
CA ASP A 22 -13.75 -0.69 -14.02
C ASP A 22 -12.51 0.19 -14.26
N PHE A 23 -11.87 0.55 -13.15
CA PHE A 23 -10.63 1.32 -13.15
C PHE A 23 -9.75 0.89 -11.97
N ARG A 24 -8.44 1.14 -12.12
CA ARG A 24 -7.47 0.92 -11.05
C ARG A 24 -7.64 1.99 -9.98
N HIS A 25 -7.64 1.57 -8.72
CA HIS A 25 -7.65 2.46 -7.56
C HIS A 25 -6.35 2.29 -6.77
N VAL A 26 -5.87 3.38 -6.17
CA VAL A 26 -4.63 3.40 -5.39
C VAL A 26 -4.93 3.95 -4.01
N ILE A 27 -4.46 3.24 -2.98
CA ILE A 27 -4.63 3.62 -1.57
C ILE A 27 -3.28 3.61 -0.86
N VAL A 28 -3.20 4.28 0.29
CA VAL A 28 -2.06 4.20 1.20
C VAL A 28 -2.32 3.10 2.21
N ALA A 29 -1.29 2.29 2.48
CA ALA A 29 -1.31 1.22 3.47
C ALA A 29 0.04 1.13 4.21
N GLU A 30 0.13 0.22 5.17
CA GLU A 30 1.39 -0.20 5.77
C GLU A 30 1.48 -1.73 5.88
N THR A 31 2.70 -2.26 5.98
CA THR A 31 2.94 -3.66 6.31
C THR A 31 2.63 -3.94 7.79
N ARG A 32 1.91 -5.03 8.06
CA ARG A 32 1.68 -5.55 9.41
C ARG A 32 1.77 -7.07 9.43
N GLY A 33 2.82 -7.62 10.01
CA GLY A 33 3.16 -9.03 9.93
C GLY A 33 3.23 -9.48 8.47
N ASN A 34 2.30 -10.37 8.10
CA ASN A 34 2.26 -11.01 6.78
C ASN A 34 1.21 -10.37 5.85
N ALA A 35 0.67 -9.22 6.23
CA ALA A 35 -0.45 -8.58 5.56
C ALA A 35 -0.23 -7.08 5.35
N PHE A 36 -1.14 -6.47 4.58
CA PHE A 36 -1.23 -5.02 4.44
C PHE A 36 -2.40 -4.49 5.25
N HIS A 37 -2.21 -3.32 5.85
CA HIS A 37 -3.24 -2.60 6.58
C HIS A 37 -3.53 -1.27 5.89
N PRO A 38 -4.72 -1.09 5.29
CA PRO A 38 -5.12 0.19 4.69
C PRO A 38 -5.07 1.33 5.71
N LEU A 39 -4.50 2.46 5.31
CA LEU A 39 -4.36 3.67 6.14
C LEU A 39 -5.20 4.83 5.61
N HIS A 40 -5.19 5.04 4.29
CA HIS A 40 -5.89 6.15 3.69
C HIS A 40 -6.37 5.82 2.28
N ASP A 41 -7.63 6.10 2.03
CA ASP A 41 -8.23 6.12 0.71
C ASP A 41 -8.38 7.59 0.26
N PRO A 42 -7.80 8.01 -0.88
CA PRO A 42 -8.04 9.34 -1.44
C PRO A 42 -9.50 9.61 -1.78
N HIS A 43 -10.30 8.56 -2.01
CA HIS A 43 -11.72 8.69 -2.27
C HIS A 43 -12.51 8.92 -0.98
N PRO A 44 -13.48 9.87 -0.95
CA PRO A 44 -14.10 10.36 0.29
C PRO A 44 -14.97 9.35 1.06
N ASP A 45 -15.28 8.18 0.50
CA ASP A 45 -16.13 7.19 1.15
C ASP A 45 -15.39 6.05 1.85
N ALA A 46 -14.05 6.06 1.79
CA ALA A 46 -13.18 5.10 2.48
C ALA A 46 -13.52 3.62 2.22
N THR A 47 -13.96 3.29 1.00
CA THR A 47 -14.28 1.91 0.61
C THR A 47 -13.08 1.10 0.10
N PHE A 48 -11.90 1.73 -0.03
CA PHE A 48 -10.64 1.11 -0.39
C PHE A 48 -10.71 0.33 -1.73
N LEU A 49 -10.17 -0.89 -1.76
CA LEU A 49 -10.09 -1.73 -2.95
C LEU A 49 -11.22 -2.77 -2.96
N ARG A 50 -11.69 -3.10 -4.17
CA ARG A 50 -12.54 -4.25 -4.42
C ARG A 50 -11.67 -5.51 -4.53
N GLY A 51 -11.61 -6.27 -3.44
CA GLY A 51 -10.80 -7.48 -3.35
C GLY A 51 -9.32 -7.19 -3.08
N ASP A 52 -8.47 -8.16 -3.37
CA ASP A 52 -7.04 -8.09 -3.04
C ASP A 52 -6.28 -7.10 -3.94
N PRO A 53 -5.23 -6.44 -3.42
CA PRO A 53 -4.34 -5.62 -4.23
C PRO A 53 -3.60 -6.49 -5.25
N THR A 54 -3.42 -5.96 -6.45
CA THR A 54 -2.68 -6.61 -7.56
C THR A 54 -1.25 -6.10 -7.69
N TRP A 55 -0.94 -5.00 -6.99
CA TRP A 55 0.37 -4.37 -7.01
C TRP A 55 0.62 -3.63 -5.69
N ALA A 56 1.88 -3.61 -5.25
CA ALA A 56 2.34 -2.87 -4.08
C ALA A 56 3.65 -2.13 -4.39
N GLY A 57 3.72 -0.85 -4.03
CA GLY A 57 4.91 -0.02 -4.13
C GLY A 57 5.32 0.51 -2.76
N PHE A 58 6.56 0.29 -2.36
CA PHE A 58 7.03 0.61 -1.01
C PHE A 58 7.85 1.88 -0.98
N PHE A 59 7.61 2.73 0.03
CA PHE A 59 8.47 3.87 0.30
C PHE A 59 9.70 3.39 1.08
N VAL A 60 10.80 3.22 0.36
CA VAL A 60 12.06 2.79 0.95
C VAL A 60 12.91 4.01 1.31
N MET A 61 13.14 4.22 2.60
CA MET A 61 14.09 5.24 3.04
C MET A 61 15.50 4.66 2.94
N ASN A 62 16.29 5.19 2.01
CA ASN A 62 17.73 5.01 2.06
C ASN A 62 18.26 5.90 3.19
N ARG A 63 18.58 5.32 4.35
CA ARG A 63 19.39 6.00 5.37
C ARG A 63 20.85 5.74 5.01
N PRO A 64 21.56 6.66 4.33
CA PRO A 64 23.02 6.55 4.29
C PRO A 64 23.51 6.55 5.74
N GLU A 65 24.40 5.62 6.04
CA GLU A 65 24.88 5.37 7.39
C GLU A 65 25.44 6.68 7.99
N LEU A 66 25.03 6.98 9.22
CA LEU A 66 25.57 8.11 10.00
C LEU A 66 27.04 7.86 10.34
#